data_AF-A0A7J4IP23-F1
#
_entry.id   AF-A0A7J4IP23-F1
#
_cell.length_a   1.000
_cell.length_b   1.000
_cell.length_c   1.000
_cell.angle_alpha   90.00
_cell.angle_beta   90.00
_cell.angle_gamma   90.00
#
_symmetry.space_group_name_H-M   'P 1'
#
loop_
_entity.id
_entity.type
_entity.pdbx_description
1 polymer ?
#
loop_
_entity_poly.entity_id
_entity_poly.type
_entity_poly.pdbx_seq_one_letter_code
_entity_poly.pdbx_strand_id
1 'polypeptide(L)' 'MLMPPLDLDGDGRYEDVIGNGRKDFADVMLFFNQMAWIATNEPLAAFDCNDNDRIDFADVVWLFTHL' A
#
# COMPACT_ATOMS: atom_id res chain seq x y z
N MET A 1 6.35 16.28 -5.09
CA MET A 1 5.15 16.05 -5.91
C MET A 1 4.88 14.57 -5.75
N LEU A 2 3.75 14.18 -5.15
CA LEU A 2 3.44 12.76 -4.95
C LEU A 2 3.15 12.16 -6.34
N MET A 3 3.93 11.14 -6.73
CA MET A 3 3.67 10.38 -7.95
C MET A 3 2.58 9.34 -7.65
N PRO A 4 1.96 8.70 -8.65
CA PRO A 4 1.10 7.55 -8.37
C PRO A 4 1.87 6.47 -7.60
N PRO A 5 1.16 5.64 -6.81
CA PRO A 5 1.76 4.49 -6.15
C PRO A 5 2.46 3.55 -7.15
N LEU A 6 3.50 2.86 -6.71
CA LEU A 6 4.32 1.98 -7.54
C LEU A 6 4.44 0.57 -6.94
N ASP A 7 4.43 -0.40 -7.85
CA ASP A 7 4.91 -1.77 -7.65
C ASP A 7 6.41 -1.79 -7.98
N LEU A 8 7.29 -1.93 -6.98
CA LEU A 8 8.74 -1.88 -7.20
C LEU A 8 9.35 -3.26 -7.46
N ASP A 9 8.69 -4.34 -7.05
CA ASP A 9 9.21 -5.72 -7.19
C ASP A 9 8.49 -6.58 -8.24
N GLY A 10 7.39 -6.08 -8.81
CA GLY A 10 6.63 -6.66 -9.91
C GLY A 10 5.66 -7.76 -9.49
N ASP A 11 5.27 -7.83 -8.21
CA ASP A 11 4.34 -8.85 -7.71
C ASP A 11 2.86 -8.48 -7.86
N GLY A 12 2.58 -7.26 -8.32
CA GLY A 12 1.24 -6.72 -8.53
C GLY A 12 0.67 -5.94 -7.34
N ARG A 13 1.41 -5.82 -6.23
CA ARG A 13 1.06 -5.00 -5.06
C ARG A 13 1.80 -3.68 -5.10
N TYR A 14 1.19 -2.64 -4.55
CA TYR A 14 1.77 -1.30 -4.54
C TYR A 14 2.35 -1.01 -3.15
N GLU A 15 3.64 -1.28 -2.96
CA GLU A 15 4.35 -1.06 -1.70
C GLU A 15 4.90 0.36 -1.55
N ASP A 16 5.14 1.07 -2.65
CA ASP A 16 5.44 2.52 -2.66
C ASP A 16 4.14 3.30 -2.82
N VAL A 17 3.44 3.48 -1.70
CA VAL A 17 2.13 4.11 -1.61
C VAL A 17 2.22 5.63 -1.87
N ILE A 18 3.34 6.27 -1.53
CA ILE A 18 3.51 7.72 -1.72
C ILE A 18 4.10 8.10 -3.09
N GLY A 19 4.58 7.11 -3.85
CA GLY A 19 5.17 7.27 -5.17
C GLY A 19 6.52 7.99 -5.14
N ASN A 20 7.38 7.70 -4.16
CA ASN A 20 8.70 8.34 -4.05
C ASN A 20 9.85 7.52 -4.66
N GLY A 21 9.55 6.35 -5.23
CA GLY A 21 10.49 5.39 -5.79
C GLY A 21 11.19 4.53 -4.74
N ARG A 22 10.63 4.43 -3.53
CA ARG A 22 11.16 3.65 -2.40
C ARG A 22 9.99 3.05 -1.63
N LYS A 23 10.19 1.86 -1.08
CA LYS A 23 9.37 1.32 -0.01
C LYS A 23 9.98 1.73 1.34
N ASP A 24 9.33 2.64 2.05
CA ASP A 24 9.81 3.11 3.34
C ASP A 24 8.67 3.38 4.34
N PHE A 25 9.01 3.87 5.54
CA PHE A 25 8.04 4.03 6.61
C PHE A 25 6.97 5.10 6.29
N ALA A 26 7.22 6.00 5.34
CA ALA A 26 6.22 6.97 4.90
C ALA A 26 5.04 6.30 4.18
N ASP A 27 5.27 5.18 3.50
CA ASP A 27 4.23 4.39 2.84
C ASP A 27 3.28 3.76 3.85
N VAL A 28 3.85 3.14 4.90
CA VAL A 28 3.09 2.57 6.01
C VAL A 28 2.21 3.64 6.68
N MET A 29 2.77 4.83 6.90
CA MET A 29 2.03 5.95 7.51
C MET A 29 0.93 6.49 6.60
N LEU A 30 1.18 6.63 5.29
CA LEU A 30 0.14 7.08 4.36
C LEU A 30 -0.98 6.03 4.27
N PHE A 31 -0.64 4.76 4.11
CA PHE A 31 -1.61 3.67 4.04
C PHE A 31 -2.49 3.64 5.29
N PHE A 32 -1.89 3.66 6.49
CA PHE A 32 -2.65 3.67 7.74
C PHE A 32 -3.61 4.86 7.83
N ASN A 33 -3.15 6.06 7.46
CA ASN A 33 -3.95 7.28 7.54
C ASN A 33 -5.07 7.36 6.48
N GLN A 34 -4.90 6.69 5.34
CA GLN A 34 -5.83 6.73 4.21
C GLN A 34 -6.56 5.41 3.96
N MET A 35 -6.41 4.40 4.82
CA MET A 35 -6.92 3.04 4.62
C MET A 35 -8.41 3.01 4.21
N ALA A 36 -9.26 3.79 4.87
CA ALA A 36 -10.68 3.86 4.53
C ALA A 36 -10.94 4.50 3.14
N TRP A 37 -10.10 5.47 2.76
CA TRP A 37 -10.16 6.08 1.43
C TRP A 37 -9.66 5.11 0.35
N ILE A 38 -8.52 4.44 0.59
CA ILE A 38 -7.96 3.40 -0.29
C ILE A 38 -9.01 2.31 -0.55
N ALA A 39 -9.62 1.78 0.52
CA ALA A 39 -10.67 0.76 0.43
C ALA A 39 -11.87 1.15 -0.47
N THR A 40 -12.10 2.44 -0.67
CA THR A 40 -13.25 2.95 -1.44
C THR A 40 -12.86 3.43 -2.84
N ASN A 41 -11.61 3.85 -3.06
CA ASN A 41 -11.20 4.58 -4.27
C ASN A 41 -10.11 3.88 -5.08
N GLU A 42 -9.37 2.94 -4.49
CA GLU A 42 -8.24 2.28 -5.14
C GLU A 42 -8.57 0.82 -5.53
N PRO A 43 -7.84 0.24 -6.50
CA PRO A 43 -8.01 -1.16 -6.87
C PRO A 43 -7.66 -2.10 -5.71
N LEU A 44 -8.61 -2.92 -5.27
CA LEU A 44 -8.40 -3.89 -4.16
C LEU A 44 -7.14 -4.74 -4.37
N ALA A 45 -6.99 -5.35 -5.54
CA ALA A 45 -5.88 -6.26 -5.82
C ALA A 45 -4.48 -5.63 -5.70
N ALA A 46 -4.37 -4.30 -5.83
CA ALA A 46 -3.09 -3.60 -5.70
C ALA A 46 -2.75 -3.23 -4.25
N PHE A 47 -3.74 -3.17 -3.36
CA PHE A 47 -3.58 -2.67 -1.98
C PHE A 47 -3.96 -3.67 -0.89
N ASP A 48 -4.63 -4.78 -1.24
CA ASP A 48 -4.78 -5.95 -0.38
C ASP A 48 -3.47 -6.71 -0.42
N CYS A 49 -2.53 -6.31 0.42
CA CYS A 49 -1.17 -6.85 0.43
C CYS A 49 -1.09 -8.23 1.08
N ASN A 50 -2.10 -8.59 1.88
CA ASN A 50 -2.11 -9.85 2.62
C ASN A 50 -3.05 -10.93 2.02
N ASP A 51 -3.67 -10.66 0.87
CA ASP A 51 -4.60 -11.55 0.14
C ASP A 51 -5.78 -12.02 0.99
N ASN A 52 -6.42 -11.13 1.73
CA ASN A 52 -7.60 -11.46 2.53
C ASN A 52 -8.92 -10.88 1.99
N ASP A 53 -8.91 -10.43 0.74
CA ASP A 53 -10.01 -9.85 -0.02
C ASP A 53 -10.59 -8.56 0.58
N ARG A 54 -9.78 -7.81 1.35
CA ARG A 54 -10.19 -6.53 1.94
C ARG A 54 -8.99 -5.66 2.27
N ILE A 55 -9.24 -4.35 2.32
CA ILE A 55 -8.27 -3.39 2.84
C ILE A 55 -8.49 -3.24 4.35
N ASP A 56 -7.55 -3.71 5.15
CA ASP A 56 -7.61 -3.65 6.61
C ASP A 56 -6.23 -3.48 7.28
N PHE A 57 -6.20 -3.61 8.60
CA PHE A 57 -4.97 -3.43 9.37
C PHE A 57 -3.92 -4.52 9.09
N ALA A 58 -4.30 -5.69 8.55
CA ALA A 58 -3.34 -6.72 8.18
C ALA A 58 -2.46 -6.28 7.00
N ASP A 59 -2.96 -5.43 6.10
CA ASP A 59 -2.15 -4.83 5.03
C ASP A 59 -1.08 -3.88 5.57
N VAL A 60 -1.44 -3.10 6.60
CA VAL A 60 -0.48 -2.21 7.29
C VAL A 60 0.63 -3.02 7.94
N VAL A 61 0.29 -4.15 8.58
CA VAL A 61 1.27 -5.07 9.17
C VAL A 61 2.13 -5.73 8.10
N TRP A 62 1.53 -6.11 6.97
CA TRP A 62 2.27 -6.66 5.83
C TRP A 62 3.29 -5.65 5.30
N LEU A 63 2.87 -4.41 5.03
CA LEU A 63 3.77 -3.34 4.56
C LEU A 63 4.93 -3.14 5.55
N PHE A 64 4.63 -2.99 6.83
CA PHE A 64 5.66 -2.81 7.86
C PHE A 64 6.68 -3.96 7.94
N THR A 65 6.28 -5.18 7.60
CA THR A 65 7.16 -6.37 7.64
C THR A 65 7.91 -6.63 6.33
N HIS A 66 7.55 -5.94 5.24
CA HIS A 66 8.11 -6.14 3.89
C HIS A 66 8.82 -4.90 3.30
N LEU A 67 9.02 -3.84 4.10
CA LEU A 67 9.92 -2.72 3.77
C LEU A 67 11.37 -3.17 3.58
#